data_AF-A0A0L8BE32-F1
#
_entry.id   AF-A0A0L8BE32-F1
#
_cell.length_a   1.000
_cell.length_b   1.000
_cell.length_c   1.000
_cell.angle_alpha   90.00
_cell.angle_beta   90.00
_cell.angle_gamma   90.00
#
_symmetry.space_group_name_H-M   'P 1'
#
loop_
_entity.id
_entity.type
_entity.pdbx_description
1 polymer ?
#
loop_
_entity_poly.entity_id
_entity_poly.type
_entity_poly.pdbx_seq_one_letter_code
_entity_poly.pdbx_strand_id
1 'polypeptide(L)'
;MKNEFVRSAVYLALSLLKEPARKALAGTGKTHRRERSSAEAIATHVVTYLRRNWEFYRDGKPAKDRDVIQHLANIIWAVPLEIAQDHAAIDADEREAARQFIAEDVFNALTSEFQPVYAPERYTGWDNTRIR
;
A
#
# COMPACT_ATOMS: atom_id res chain seq x y z
N MET A 1 -6.05 -19.35 0.54
CA MET A 1 -5.48 -19.20 1.91
C MET A 1 -4.26 -18.26 1.98
N LYS A 2 -3.11 -18.51 1.33
CA LYS A 2 -1.93 -17.62 1.47
C LYS A 2 -2.14 -16.18 0.96
N ASN A 3 -2.89 -16.01 -0.12
CA ASN A 3 -3.12 -14.68 -0.71
C ASN A 3 -4.09 -13.80 0.12
N GLU A 4 -4.97 -14.40 0.93
CA GLU A 4 -5.92 -13.62 1.74
C GLU A 4 -5.21 -12.79 2.82
N PHE A 5 -4.08 -13.28 3.35
CA PHE A 5 -3.26 -12.52 4.29
C PHE A 5 -2.58 -11.32 3.63
N VAL A 6 -2.24 -11.40 2.34
CA VAL A 6 -1.69 -10.26 1.60
C VAL A 6 -2.75 -9.18 1.46
N ARG A 7 -4.00 -9.54 1.12
CA ARG A 7 -5.12 -8.60 1.04
C ARG A 7 -5.35 -7.89 2.39
N SER A 8 -5.41 -8.64 3.49
CA SER A 8 -5.55 -8.06 4.83
C SER A 8 -4.36 -7.15 5.20
N ALA A 9 -3.13 -7.53 4.82
CA ALA A 9 -1.95 -6.71 5.08
C ALA A 9 -1.94 -5.40 4.26
N VAL A 10 -2.39 -5.43 3.00
CA VAL A 10 -2.61 -4.22 2.18
C VAL A 10 -3.64 -3.31 2.85
N TYR A 11 -4.79 -3.87 3.26
CA TYR A 11 -5.83 -3.13 3.94
C TYR A 11 -5.33 -2.47 5.24
N LEU A 12 -4.55 -3.20 6.05
CA LEU A 12 -3.92 -2.66 7.25
C LEU A 12 -2.93 -1.54 6.94
N ALA A 13 -2.11 -1.70 5.91
CA ALA A 13 -1.20 -0.64 5.46
C ALA A 13 -1.96 0.63 5.06
N LEU A 14 -3.07 0.50 4.33
CA LEU A 14 -3.92 1.64 3.96
C LEU A 14 -4.60 2.28 5.19
N SER A 15 -4.97 1.47 6.19
CA SER A 15 -5.56 1.97 7.45
C SER A 15 -4.58 2.81 8.27
N LEU A 16 -3.28 2.54 8.14
CA LEU A 16 -2.20 3.26 8.83
C LEU A 16 -1.74 4.53 8.10
N LEU A 17 -2.33 4.86 6.96
CA LEU A 17 -2.01 6.08 6.24
C LEU A 17 -2.33 7.32 7.07
N LYS A 18 -1.49 8.34 6.92
CA LYS A 18 -1.78 9.66 7.49
C LYS A 18 -2.80 10.39 6.63
N GLU A 19 -3.70 11.14 7.27
CA GLU A 19 -4.74 11.92 6.60
C GLU A 19 -4.24 12.83 5.46
N PRO A 20 -3.08 13.53 5.58
CA PRO A 20 -2.58 14.37 4.49
C PRO A 20 -2.34 13.60 3.18
N ALA A 21 -1.88 12.35 3.26
CA ALA A 21 -1.64 11.53 2.07
C ALA A 21 -2.95 11.17 1.37
N ARG A 22 -4.00 10.83 2.15
CA ARG A 22 -5.34 10.55 1.61
C ARG A 22 -5.95 11.79 0.95
N LYS A 23 -5.88 12.95 1.62
CA LYS A 23 -6.39 14.21 1.09
C LYS A 23 -5.66 14.68 -0.16
N ALA A 24 -4.34 14.47 -0.25
CA ALA A 24 -3.56 14.78 -1.45
C ALA A 24 -3.94 13.88 -2.64
N LEU A 25 -4.21 12.60 -2.41
CA LEU A 25 -4.70 11.68 -3.45
C LEU A 25 -6.09 12.07 -3.97
N ALA A 26 -6.95 12.47 -3.04
CA ALA A 26 -8.32 12.92 -3.30
C ALA A 26 -8.44 14.31 -3.94
N GLY A 27 -7.36 15.10 -3.93
CA GLY A 27 -7.42 16.51 -4.30
C GLY A 27 -8.27 17.36 -3.35
N THR A 28 -8.44 16.92 -2.10
CA THR A 28 -9.16 17.64 -1.03
C THR A 28 -8.21 18.24 0.00
N GLY A 29 -6.89 18.16 -0.26
CA GLY A 29 -5.84 18.84 0.50
C GLY A 29 -5.75 20.34 0.20
N LYS A 30 -4.70 20.99 0.72
CA LYS A 30 -4.49 22.44 0.61
C LYS A 30 -4.48 22.98 -0.83
N THR A 31 -3.97 22.18 -1.76
CA THR A 31 -3.83 22.55 -3.18
C THR A 31 -5.13 22.35 -3.96
N HIS A 32 -6.13 21.67 -3.39
CA HIS A 32 -7.37 21.25 -4.04
C HIS A 32 -7.16 20.55 -5.40
N ARG A 33 -6.01 19.89 -5.57
CA ARG A 33 -5.62 19.17 -6.79
C ARG A 33 -5.09 17.80 -6.41
N ARG A 34 -5.39 16.79 -7.23
CA ARG A 34 -4.80 15.45 -7.04
C ARG A 34 -3.30 15.52 -7.27
N GLU A 35 -2.52 14.99 -6.34
CA GLU A 35 -1.06 15.00 -6.41
C GLU A 35 -0.54 13.60 -6.76
N ARG A 36 0.09 13.41 -7.91
CA ARG A 36 0.62 12.10 -8.31
C ARG A 36 1.68 11.57 -7.33
N SER A 37 2.46 12.46 -6.75
CA SER A 37 3.42 12.15 -5.68
C SER A 37 2.76 11.52 -4.44
N SER A 38 1.48 11.81 -4.18
CA SER A 38 0.75 11.18 -3.07
C SER A 38 0.48 9.70 -3.34
N ALA A 39 0.19 9.30 -4.58
CA ALA A 39 0.03 7.90 -4.96
C ALA A 39 1.34 7.13 -4.78
N GLU A 40 2.48 7.74 -5.14
CA GLU A 40 3.81 7.17 -4.92
C GLU A 40 4.15 7.04 -3.42
N ALA A 41 3.81 8.04 -2.62
CA ALA A 41 4.01 7.99 -1.17
C ALA A 41 3.15 6.91 -0.50
N ILE A 42 1.90 6.74 -0.94
CA ILE A 42 1.01 5.67 -0.46
C ILE A 42 1.56 4.30 -0.89
N ALA A 43 1.97 4.15 -2.16
CA ALA A 43 2.57 2.91 -2.66
C ALA A 43 3.83 2.54 -1.87
N THR A 44 4.70 3.51 -1.61
CA THR A 44 5.90 3.33 -0.79
C THR A 44 5.54 2.84 0.61
N HIS A 45 4.56 3.48 1.25
CA HIS A 45 4.09 3.06 2.57
C HIS A 45 3.59 1.61 2.58
N VAL A 46 2.74 1.24 1.60
CA VAL A 46 2.21 -0.12 1.47
C VAL A 46 3.33 -1.14 1.27
N VAL A 47 4.26 -0.89 0.34
CA VAL A 47 5.37 -1.82 0.08
C VAL A 47 6.28 -1.97 1.31
N THR A 48 6.67 -0.86 1.95
CA THR A 48 7.48 -0.91 3.17
C THR A 48 6.79 -1.68 4.29
N TYR A 49 5.47 -1.51 4.44
CA TYR A 49 4.69 -2.26 5.43
C TYR A 49 4.69 -3.76 5.12
N LEU A 50 4.39 -4.14 3.88
CA LEU A 50 4.34 -5.55 3.46
C LEU A 50 5.72 -6.22 3.55
N ARG A 51 6.80 -5.53 3.18
CA ARG A 51 8.17 -6.05 3.21
C ARG A 51 8.66 -6.53 4.58
N ARG A 52 7.98 -6.15 5.66
CA ARG A 52 8.26 -6.67 7.01
C ARG A 52 8.06 -8.18 7.10
N ASN A 53 7.11 -8.72 6.33
CA ASN A 53 6.68 -10.11 6.43
C ASN A 53 6.57 -10.79 5.06
N TRP A 54 6.76 -10.07 3.96
CA TRP A 54 6.54 -10.56 2.60
C TRP A 54 7.70 -10.21 1.69
N GLU A 55 8.01 -11.15 0.79
CA GLU A 55 8.87 -10.92 -0.35
C GLU A 55 8.07 -10.97 -1.65
N PHE A 56 8.44 -10.13 -2.61
CA PHE A 56 7.83 -10.11 -3.93
C PHE A 56 8.79 -10.69 -4.94
N TYR A 57 8.30 -11.62 -5.75
CA TYR A 57 9.05 -12.23 -6.84
C TYR A 57 8.36 -11.93 -8.17
N ARG A 58 9.15 -11.81 -9.24
CA ARG A 58 8.67 -11.78 -10.62
C ARG A 58 9.57 -12.71 -11.43
N ASP A 59 8.96 -13.62 -12.18
CA ASP A 59 9.69 -14.64 -12.98
C ASP A 59 10.74 -15.42 -12.17
N GLY A 60 10.39 -15.78 -10.93
CA GLY A 60 11.28 -16.52 -10.02
C GLY A 60 12.43 -15.71 -9.42
N LYS A 61 12.53 -14.39 -9.69
CA LYS A 61 13.56 -13.51 -9.15
C LYS A 61 12.98 -12.52 -8.13
N PRO A 62 13.70 -12.15 -7.07
CA PRO A 62 13.26 -11.10 -6.16
C PRO A 62 13.01 -9.79 -6.92
N ALA A 63 11.80 -9.27 -6.83
CA ALA A 63 11.42 -7.98 -7.39
C ALA A 63 12.06 -6.85 -6.58
N LYS A 64 12.52 -5.79 -7.25
CA LYS A 64 13.04 -4.60 -6.57
C LYS A 64 11.89 -3.76 -6.04
N ASP A 65 12.09 -3.14 -4.87
CA ASP A 65 11.05 -2.30 -4.24
C ASP A 65 10.60 -1.17 -5.17
N ARG A 66 11.52 -0.54 -5.90
CA ARG A 66 11.19 0.49 -6.87
C ARG A 66 10.17 0.01 -7.91
N ASP A 67 10.29 -1.21 -8.39
CA ASP A 67 9.41 -1.76 -9.45
C ASP A 67 8.02 -2.04 -8.88
N VAL A 68 7.95 -2.61 -7.67
CA VAL A 68 6.68 -2.85 -6.95
C VAL A 68 6.00 -1.52 -6.62
N ILE A 69 6.74 -0.55 -6.08
CA ILE A 69 6.22 0.79 -5.74
C ILE A 69 5.69 1.49 -6.98
N GLN A 70 6.44 1.50 -8.08
CA GLN A 70 6.03 2.17 -9.31
C GLN A 70 4.77 1.55 -9.90
N HIS A 71 4.65 0.22 -9.86
CA HIS A 71 3.46 -0.50 -10.28
C HIS A 71 2.25 -0.10 -9.44
N LEU A 72 2.36 -0.21 -8.10
CA LEU A 72 1.27 0.14 -7.19
C LEU A 72 0.90 1.62 -7.24
N ALA A 73 1.86 2.52 -7.44
CA ALA A 73 1.59 3.95 -7.58
C ALA A 73 0.71 4.25 -8.79
N ASN A 74 0.89 3.52 -9.90
CA ASN A 74 0.03 3.67 -11.08
C ASN A 74 -1.40 3.19 -10.81
N ILE A 75 -1.54 2.08 -10.06
CA ILE A 75 -2.86 1.54 -9.66
C ILE A 75 -3.57 2.51 -8.72
N ILE A 76 -2.88 2.98 -7.68
CA ILE A 76 -3.42 3.95 -6.71
C ILE A 76 -3.81 5.27 -7.41
N TRP A 77 -3.02 5.72 -8.38
CA TRP A 77 -3.36 6.90 -9.17
C TRP A 77 -4.59 6.71 -10.05
N ALA A 78 -4.76 5.50 -10.60
CA ALA A 78 -5.89 5.14 -11.45
C ALA A 78 -7.21 4.96 -10.68
N VAL A 79 -7.18 4.93 -9.34
CA VAL A 79 -8.39 4.91 -8.50
C VAL A 79 -9.31 6.08 -8.91
N PRO A 80 -10.62 5.81 -9.12
CA PRO A 80 -11.59 6.84 -9.44
C PRO A 80 -11.56 7.99 -8.44
N LEU A 81 -11.79 9.21 -8.91
CA LEU A 81 -11.68 10.40 -8.05
C LEU A 81 -12.68 10.32 -6.88
N GLU A 82 -13.87 9.82 -7.14
CA GLU A 82 -14.96 9.65 -6.17
C GLU A 82 -14.51 8.73 -5.03
N ILE A 83 -13.94 7.57 -5.37
CA ILE A 83 -13.39 6.63 -4.37
C ILE A 83 -12.23 7.25 -3.60
N ALA A 84 -11.36 8.02 -4.25
CA ALA A 84 -10.28 8.73 -3.57
C ALA A 84 -10.83 9.77 -2.58
N GLN A 85 -11.92 10.47 -2.93
CA GLN A 85 -12.61 11.43 -2.07
C GLN A 85 -13.28 10.75 -0.88
N ASP A 86 -13.99 9.64 -1.11
CA ASP A 86 -14.59 8.82 -0.05
C ASP A 86 -13.52 8.30 0.91
N HIS A 87 -12.36 7.89 0.39
CA HIS A 87 -11.23 7.48 1.23
C HIS A 87 -10.69 8.62 2.12
N ALA A 88 -10.87 9.87 1.71
CA ALA A 88 -10.51 11.06 2.48
C ALA A 88 -11.68 11.64 3.30
N ALA A 89 -12.87 11.04 3.23
CA ALA A 89 -14.07 11.51 3.90
C ALA A 89 -13.98 11.44 5.43
N ILE A 90 -14.76 12.31 6.07
CA ILE A 90 -14.92 12.32 7.54
C ILE A 90 -15.76 11.12 7.97
N ASP A 91 -16.79 10.79 7.18
CA ASP A 91 -17.63 9.63 7.39
C ASP A 91 -16.78 8.35 7.44
N ALA A 92 -17.01 7.55 8.48
CA ALA A 92 -16.20 6.35 8.73
C ALA A 92 -16.58 5.20 7.79
N ASP A 93 -17.85 5.09 7.43
CA ASP A 93 -18.37 4.02 6.59
C ASP A 93 -17.98 4.23 5.14
N GLU A 94 -18.08 5.47 4.63
CA GLU A 94 -17.58 5.85 3.30
C GLU A 94 -16.07 5.59 3.17
N ARG A 95 -15.30 6.04 4.17
CA ARG A 95 -13.85 5.83 4.21
C ARG A 95 -13.46 4.36 4.28
N GLU A 96 -14.25 3.55 4.95
CA GLU A 96 -14.05 2.12 5.07
C GLU A 96 -14.32 1.39 3.76
N ALA A 97 -15.48 1.65 3.14
CA ALA A 97 -15.83 1.08 1.83
C ALA A 97 -14.78 1.43 0.76
N ALA A 98 -14.36 2.70 0.71
CA ALA A 98 -13.32 3.14 -0.20
C ALA A 98 -11.96 2.48 0.09
N ARG A 99 -11.61 2.26 1.37
CA ARG A 99 -10.37 1.54 1.73
C ARG A 99 -10.42 0.09 1.26
N GLN A 100 -11.56 -0.59 1.43
CA GLN A 100 -11.72 -1.97 0.96
C GLN A 100 -11.57 -2.06 -0.54
N PHE A 101 -12.21 -1.16 -1.29
CA PHE A 101 -12.06 -1.06 -2.75
C PHE A 101 -10.60 -0.89 -3.16
N ILE A 102 -9.89 0.10 -2.60
CA ILE A 102 -8.49 0.37 -2.93
C ILE A 102 -7.60 -0.82 -2.54
N ALA A 103 -7.88 -1.46 -1.40
CA ALA A 103 -7.12 -2.63 -0.95
C ALA A 103 -7.28 -3.81 -1.92
N GLU A 104 -8.48 -4.03 -2.45
CA GLU A 104 -8.77 -5.07 -3.43
C GLU A 104 -8.05 -4.81 -4.76
N ASP A 105 -8.11 -3.59 -5.29
CA ASP A 105 -7.39 -3.20 -6.51
C ASP A 105 -5.87 -3.36 -6.36
N VAL A 106 -5.31 -2.88 -5.25
CA VAL A 106 -3.88 -3.00 -4.95
C VAL A 106 -3.49 -4.48 -4.82
N PHE A 107 -4.29 -5.28 -4.14
CA PHE A 107 -4.05 -6.71 -3.97
C PHE A 107 -4.09 -7.47 -5.30
N ASN A 108 -5.11 -7.22 -6.13
CA ASN A 108 -5.27 -7.83 -7.43
C ASN A 108 -4.08 -7.47 -8.35
N ALA A 109 -3.71 -6.20 -8.41
CA ALA A 109 -2.57 -5.74 -9.21
C ALA A 109 -1.23 -6.26 -8.71
N LEU A 110 -1.07 -6.43 -7.39
CA LEU A 110 0.14 -7.00 -6.79
C LEU A 110 0.27 -8.48 -7.14
N THR A 111 -0.82 -9.25 -7.05
CA THR A 111 -0.82 -10.70 -7.29
C THR A 111 -0.89 -11.10 -8.77
N SER A 112 -1.33 -10.19 -9.65
CA SER A 112 -1.29 -10.41 -11.09
C SER A 112 0.13 -10.29 -11.67
N GLU A 113 0.95 -9.41 -11.10
CA GLU A 113 2.27 -9.04 -11.62
C GLU A 113 3.43 -9.63 -10.79
N PHE A 114 3.18 -9.91 -9.52
CA PHE A 114 4.18 -10.42 -8.59
C PHE A 114 3.65 -11.64 -7.86
N GLN A 115 4.57 -12.44 -7.34
CA GLN A 115 4.33 -13.57 -6.47
C GLN A 115 4.72 -13.18 -5.04
N PRO A 116 3.76 -12.85 -4.16
CA PRO A 116 4.04 -12.60 -2.76
C PRO A 116 4.35 -13.90 -2.03
N VAL A 117 5.47 -13.93 -1.33
CA VAL A 117 5.92 -15.06 -0.50
C VAL A 117 6.04 -14.59 0.94
N TYR A 118 5.33 -15.23 1.85
CA TYR A 118 5.41 -14.92 3.29
C TYR A 118 6.79 -15.34 3.83
N ALA A 119 7.51 -14.38 4.41
CA ALA A 119 8.88 -14.53 4.91
C ALA A 119 9.06 -13.70 6.22
N PRO A 120 8.46 -14.14 7.34
CA PRO A 120 8.45 -13.38 8.60
C PRO A 120 9.79 -13.39 9.34
N GLU A 121 10.68 -14.34 9.04
CA GLU A 121 11.96 -14.54 9.74
C GLU A 121 12.98 -13.40 9.52
N ARG A 122 12.69 -12.43 8.63
CA ARG A 122 13.53 -11.25 8.42
C ARG A 122 13.28 -10.11 9.40
N TYR A 123 12.25 -10.16 10.25
CA TYR A 123 12.16 -9.21 11.36
C TYR A 123 13.07 -9.65 12.51
N THR A 124 14.39 -9.44 12.36
CA THR A 124 15.33 -9.41 13.48
C THR A 124 15.17 -8.08 14.22
N GLY A 125 14.00 -7.87 14.84
CA GLY A 125 13.88 -6.80 15.82
C GLY A 125 14.93 -7.02 16.90
N TRP A 126 15.80 -6.03 17.09
CA TRP A 126 17.04 -6.02 17.90
C TRP A 126 18.28 -6.63 17.25
N ASP A 127 19.09 -5.75 16.66
CA ASP A 127 20.55 -5.89 16.67
C ASP A 127 21.02 -5.87 18.15
N ASN A 128 21.43 -7.02 18.67
CA ASN A 128 22.01 -7.15 20.01
C ASN A 128 23.53 -6.91 20.02
N THR A 129 24.06 -6.21 19.01
CA THR A 129 25.50 -5.94 18.87
C THR A 129 25.86 -4.56 19.43
N ARG A 130 25.73 -4.38 20.74
CA ARG A 130 26.47 -3.39 21.54
C ARG A 130 26.17 -3.61 23.03
N ILE A 131 26.96 -4.47 23.65
CA ILE A 131 27.64 -4.30 24.95
C ILE A 131 28.62 -5.49 25.05
N ARG A 132 29.88 -5.22 24.76
CA ARG A 132 31.05 -5.86 25.38
C ARG A 132 31.96 -4.75 25.84
#